data_AF-A0A0B8MXZ4-F1
#
_entry.id   AF-A0A0B8MXZ4-F1
#
_cell.length_a   1.000
_cell.length_b   1.000
_cell.length_c   1.000
_cell.angle_alpha   90.00
_cell.angle_beta   90.00
_cell.angle_gamma   90.00
#
_symmetry.space_group_name_H-M   'P 1'
#
loop_
_entity.id
_entity.type
_entity.pdbx_description
1 polymer ?
#
loop_
_entity_poly.entity_id
_entity_poly.type
_entity_poly.pdbx_seq_one_letter_code
_entity_poly.pdbx_strand_id
1 'polypeptide(L)'
;MHNLIAKTATTVFPLASQSFIDRLMLSAMRTPPLLYALLASFGSHHARRMTSSCSESEKTTLMFTNQAISGLRAALAHDDASKTLKADTLMTAMALCTNDVCNGNLDVFRMHMKAIRQMLLSFTRPLPAGDKSLNEDLLNIYLIKWFAALDVSANLSLFNRGGQYELEEGEGEAVNYWTRHEIFNPSEDVVDDICGYSLNLVPIFSEIGTLARARYESLSNGRIHSLDEESDSILTSKSHTLELRLKSLPSPKISTGIWTDQQRQLVEELRDTHPAFVYTALLHIHRRVQLLPKSHPEVRNDVTNILRVVKNVRPFSPVNVLLIWPLFSAGCETDSPPEKAVIDERMSIMQSLGMGNFTRGREALNRFWESATELRWDVYLSRSGVDLVLF
;
A
#
# COMPACT_ATOMS: atom_id res chain seq x y z
N MET A 1 13.83 2.66 -24.84
CA MET A 1 13.70 1.83 -23.62
C MET A 1 13.92 2.65 -22.36
N HIS A 2 15.09 3.27 -22.15
CA HIS A 2 15.39 4.14 -20.99
C HIS A 2 14.29 5.16 -20.64
N ASN A 3 13.92 6.04 -21.59
CA ASN A 3 12.89 7.07 -21.37
C ASN A 3 11.50 6.50 -21.03
N LEU A 4 11.24 5.26 -21.43
CA LEU A 4 9.97 4.60 -21.25
C LEU A 4 9.84 4.02 -19.84
N ILE A 5 10.91 3.35 -19.37
CA ILE A 5 11.00 2.84 -18.00
C ILE A 5 11.04 4.02 -17.02
N ALA A 6 11.82 5.07 -17.30
CA ALA A 6 11.89 6.27 -16.47
C ALA A 6 10.51 6.93 -16.29
N LYS A 7 9.77 7.11 -17.39
CA LYS A 7 8.43 7.71 -17.35
C LYS A 7 7.41 6.88 -16.55
N THR A 8 7.49 5.56 -16.60
CA THR A 8 6.61 4.69 -15.79
C THR A 8 7.05 4.62 -14.34
N ALA A 9 8.35 4.61 -14.07
CA ALA A 9 8.87 4.69 -12.70
C ALA A 9 8.40 5.99 -12.03
N THR A 10 8.42 7.13 -12.73
CA THR A 10 7.86 8.40 -12.25
C THR A 10 6.32 8.47 -12.30
N THR A 11 5.64 7.43 -12.78
CA THR A 11 4.16 7.35 -12.69
C THR A 11 3.76 6.51 -11.47
N VAL A 12 4.46 5.41 -11.23
CA VAL A 12 4.22 4.51 -10.06
C VAL A 12 4.79 5.12 -8.78
N PHE A 13 5.97 5.73 -8.87
CA PHE A 13 6.65 6.43 -7.78
C PHE A 13 6.88 7.89 -8.18
N PRO A 14 5.82 8.71 -8.25
CA PRO A 14 5.91 10.04 -8.81
C PRO A 14 6.81 11.01 -8.05
N LEU A 15 7.14 10.66 -6.81
CA LEU A 15 7.91 11.51 -5.91
C LEU A 15 9.22 10.88 -5.50
N ALA A 16 9.51 9.65 -5.94
CA ALA A 16 10.77 9.02 -5.60
C ALA A 16 11.95 9.83 -6.14
N SER A 17 13.00 9.91 -5.32
CA SER A 17 14.19 10.68 -5.67
C SER A 17 14.82 10.24 -7.00
N GLN A 18 15.45 11.19 -7.70
CA GLN A 18 16.17 10.87 -8.94
C GLN A 18 17.28 9.82 -8.70
N SER A 19 17.93 9.86 -7.53
CA SER A 19 18.94 8.88 -7.16
C SER A 19 18.37 7.46 -7.03
N PHE A 20 17.14 7.31 -6.52
CA PHE A 20 16.45 6.01 -6.54
C PHE A 20 16.16 5.54 -7.96
N ILE A 21 15.61 6.42 -8.80
CA ILE A 21 15.28 6.07 -10.19
C ILE A 21 16.53 5.65 -10.97
N ASP A 22 17.63 6.41 -10.85
CA ASP A 22 18.89 6.09 -11.51
C ASP A 22 19.45 4.75 -11.02
N ARG A 23 19.37 4.48 -9.72
CA ARG A 23 19.84 3.21 -9.14
C ARG A 23 18.97 2.03 -9.57
N LEU A 24 17.64 2.20 -9.61
CA LEU A 24 16.69 1.22 -10.14
C LEU A 24 17.03 0.86 -11.60
N MET A 25 17.31 1.86 -12.43
CA MET A 25 17.69 1.63 -13.84
C MET A 25 19.02 0.90 -13.96
N LEU A 26 20.03 1.31 -13.18
CA LEU A 26 21.34 0.65 -13.18
C LEU A 26 21.25 -0.81 -12.75
N SER A 27 20.49 -1.10 -11.69
CA SER A 27 20.19 -2.47 -11.26
C SER A 27 19.46 -3.26 -12.34
N ALA A 28 18.44 -2.68 -12.96
CA ALA A 28 17.68 -3.35 -14.03
C ALA A 28 18.58 -3.72 -15.22
N MET A 29 19.46 -2.82 -15.66
CA MET A 29 20.37 -3.08 -16.79
C MET A 29 21.40 -4.19 -16.49
N ARG A 30 21.73 -4.41 -15.22
CA ARG A 30 22.68 -5.46 -14.78
C ARG A 30 21.98 -6.78 -14.43
N THR A 31 20.70 -6.74 -14.14
CA THR A 31 19.92 -7.88 -13.67
C THR A 31 18.75 -8.13 -14.62
N PRO A 32 18.90 -9.00 -15.64
CA PRO A 32 17.87 -9.24 -16.66
C PRO A 32 16.48 -9.57 -16.11
N PRO A 33 16.31 -10.38 -15.04
CA PRO A 33 14.99 -10.64 -14.46
C PRO A 33 14.27 -9.38 -13.99
N LEU A 34 15.01 -8.44 -13.37
CA LEU A 34 14.49 -7.15 -12.94
C LEU A 34 14.08 -6.28 -14.13
N LEU A 35 14.90 -6.23 -15.18
CA LEU A 35 14.55 -5.51 -16.42
C LEU A 35 13.24 -6.04 -17.01
N TYR A 36 13.09 -7.37 -17.11
CA TYR A 36 11.87 -7.98 -17.62
C TYR A 36 10.66 -7.67 -16.73
N ALA A 37 10.80 -7.68 -15.40
CA ALA A 37 9.71 -7.30 -14.50
C ALA A 37 9.26 -5.85 -14.73
N LEU A 38 10.20 -4.91 -14.87
CA LEU A 38 9.90 -3.50 -15.14
C LEU A 38 9.25 -3.30 -16.53
N LEU A 39 9.72 -4.04 -17.54
CA LEU A 39 9.14 -4.01 -18.89
C LEU A 39 7.70 -4.57 -18.90
N ALA A 40 7.42 -5.61 -18.13
CA ALA A 40 6.07 -6.15 -17.95
C ALA A 40 5.14 -5.14 -17.25
N SER A 41 5.60 -4.49 -16.19
CA SER A 41 4.86 -3.42 -15.50
C SER A 41 4.57 -2.25 -16.44
N PHE A 42 5.56 -1.85 -17.23
CA PHE A 42 5.40 -0.83 -18.27
C PHE A 42 4.36 -1.24 -19.31
N GLY A 43 4.47 -2.45 -19.88
CA GLY A 43 3.56 -2.94 -20.92
C GLY A 43 2.12 -2.98 -20.42
N SER A 44 1.92 -3.45 -19.19
CA SER A 44 0.61 -3.49 -18.52
C SER A 44 0.02 -2.08 -18.35
N HIS A 45 0.81 -1.13 -17.85
CA HIS A 45 0.40 0.26 -17.66
C HIS A 45 0.09 0.96 -18.99
N HIS A 46 0.94 0.77 -20.00
CA HIS A 46 0.74 1.33 -21.33
C HIS A 46 -0.54 0.81 -21.99
N ALA A 47 -0.80 -0.50 -21.90
CA ALA A 47 -2.00 -1.12 -22.45
C ALA A 47 -3.28 -0.50 -21.86
N ARG A 48 -3.31 -0.22 -20.55
CA ARG A 48 -4.47 0.43 -19.89
C ARG A 48 -4.76 1.85 -20.36
N ARG A 49 -3.78 2.55 -20.93
CA ARG A 49 -3.96 3.91 -21.46
C ARG A 49 -4.41 3.92 -22.91
N MET A 50 -4.22 2.81 -23.62
CA MET A 50 -4.59 2.70 -25.02
C MET A 50 -6.07 2.31 -25.12
N THR A 51 -6.80 3.01 -25.98
CA THR A 51 -8.24 2.75 -26.22
C THR A 51 -8.48 1.53 -27.12
N SER A 52 -7.45 1.05 -27.82
CA SER A 52 -7.49 -0.11 -28.69
C SER A 52 -6.73 -1.29 -28.07
N SER A 53 -7.38 -2.44 -27.92
CA SER A 53 -6.72 -3.69 -27.52
C SER A 53 -5.68 -4.09 -28.58
N CYS A 54 -4.40 -4.00 -28.25
CA CYS A 54 -3.31 -4.46 -29.12
C CYS A 54 -2.81 -5.81 -28.61
N SER A 55 -3.28 -6.90 -29.24
CA SER A 55 -2.93 -8.27 -28.86
C SER A 55 -1.41 -8.52 -28.83
N GLU A 56 -0.64 -7.77 -29.62
CA GLU A 56 0.82 -7.88 -29.65
C GLU A 56 1.48 -7.28 -28.39
N SER A 57 0.92 -6.20 -27.86
CA SER A 57 1.38 -5.59 -26.60
C SER A 57 1.11 -6.50 -25.41
N GLU A 58 -0.03 -7.18 -25.41
CA GLU A 58 -0.39 -8.16 -24.38
C GLU A 58 0.54 -9.37 -24.39
N LYS A 59 0.78 -9.95 -25.58
CA LYS A 59 1.75 -11.04 -25.76
C LYS A 59 3.15 -10.65 -25.29
N THR A 60 3.61 -9.45 -25.65
CA THR A 60 4.92 -8.94 -25.24
C THR A 60 5.02 -8.78 -23.73
N THR A 61 3.96 -8.24 -23.11
CA THR A 61 3.88 -8.09 -21.65
C THR A 61 3.96 -9.44 -20.95
N LEU A 62 3.20 -10.43 -21.41
CA LEU A 62 3.21 -11.79 -20.87
C LEU A 62 4.57 -12.46 -21.04
N MET A 63 5.23 -12.27 -22.19
CA MET A 63 6.58 -12.78 -22.44
C MET A 63 7.56 -12.25 -21.39
N PHE A 64 7.57 -10.94 -21.13
CA PHE A 64 8.45 -10.35 -20.12
C PHE A 64 8.10 -10.81 -18.70
N THR A 65 6.82 -10.94 -18.35
CA THR A 65 6.40 -11.52 -17.05
C THR A 65 6.98 -12.92 -16.86
N ASN A 66 6.86 -13.79 -17.87
CA ASN A 66 7.37 -15.16 -17.80
C ASN A 66 8.90 -15.20 -17.68
N GLN A 67 9.61 -14.35 -18.42
CA GLN A 67 11.08 -14.26 -18.33
C GLN A 67 11.53 -13.75 -16.95
N ALA A 68 10.84 -12.77 -16.38
CA ALA A 68 11.10 -12.26 -15.04
C ALA A 68 10.90 -13.35 -13.97
N ILE A 69 9.79 -14.08 -14.02
CA ILE A 69 9.50 -15.18 -13.09
C ILE A 69 10.52 -16.31 -13.22
N SER A 70 10.88 -16.70 -14.45
CA SER A 70 11.90 -17.73 -14.68
C SER A 70 13.25 -17.32 -14.10
N GLY A 71 13.65 -16.06 -14.32
CA GLY A 71 14.88 -15.52 -13.79
C GLY A 71 14.89 -15.41 -12.26
N LEU A 72 13.78 -14.98 -11.66
CA LEU A 72 13.60 -14.92 -10.22
C LEU A 72 13.71 -16.31 -9.58
N ARG A 73 13.07 -17.33 -10.16
CA ARG A 73 13.19 -18.72 -9.71
C ARG A 73 14.62 -19.23 -9.76
N ALA A 74 15.35 -18.94 -10.85
CA ALA A 74 16.75 -19.32 -10.97
C ALA A 74 17.63 -18.61 -9.91
N ALA A 75 17.40 -17.31 -9.68
CA ALA A 75 18.13 -16.55 -8.66
C ALA A 75 17.90 -17.14 -7.25
N LEU A 76 16.65 -17.46 -6.90
CA LEU A 76 16.30 -18.08 -5.63
C LEU A 76 16.88 -19.50 -5.47
N ALA A 77 16.94 -20.30 -6.54
CA ALA A 77 17.52 -21.64 -6.51
C ALA A 77 19.05 -21.65 -6.35
N HIS A 78 19.74 -20.60 -6.79
CA HIS A 78 21.20 -20.49 -6.70
C HIS A 78 21.70 -19.79 -5.42
N ASP A 79 20.81 -19.19 -4.62
CA ASP A 79 21.20 -18.37 -3.46
C ASP A 79 21.58 -19.17 -2.19
N ASP A 80 21.33 -20.49 -2.18
CA ASP A 80 21.79 -21.38 -1.11
C ASP A 80 23.33 -21.40 -0.95
N ALA A 81 24.08 -20.96 -1.97
CA ALA A 81 25.55 -20.93 -1.95
C ALA A 81 26.16 -19.64 -1.36
N SER A 82 25.41 -18.53 -1.28
CA SER A 82 25.97 -17.20 -0.93
C SER A 82 25.55 -16.66 0.44
N LYS A 83 24.54 -17.25 1.09
CA LYS A 83 23.93 -16.78 2.35
C LYS A 83 23.43 -15.32 2.34
N THR A 84 23.48 -14.61 1.21
CA THR A 84 23.04 -13.20 1.13
C THR A 84 22.22 -12.99 -0.14
N LEU A 85 20.91 -12.94 0.05
CA LEU A 85 19.97 -12.56 -0.99
C LEU A 85 20.32 -11.18 -1.56
N LYS A 86 20.45 -11.07 -2.88
CA LYS A 86 20.76 -9.81 -3.55
C LYS A 86 19.55 -8.87 -3.57
N ALA A 87 19.78 -7.59 -3.32
CA ALA A 87 18.77 -6.52 -3.39
C ALA A 87 17.99 -6.54 -4.73
N ASP A 88 18.66 -6.84 -5.84
CA ASP A 88 18.05 -6.93 -7.16
C ASP A 88 17.02 -8.08 -7.28
N THR A 89 17.25 -9.20 -6.59
CA THR A 89 16.31 -10.34 -6.55
C THR A 89 15.03 -9.93 -5.82
N LEU A 90 15.18 -9.28 -4.67
CA LEU A 90 14.05 -8.73 -3.91
C LEU A 90 13.28 -7.69 -4.73
N MET A 91 13.99 -6.80 -5.41
CA MET A 91 13.40 -5.78 -6.28
C MET A 91 12.62 -6.38 -7.46
N THR A 92 13.13 -7.47 -8.05
CA THR A 92 12.43 -8.20 -9.12
C THR A 92 11.09 -8.71 -8.61
N ALA A 93 11.09 -9.34 -7.42
CA ALA A 93 9.87 -9.83 -6.79
C ALA A 93 8.88 -8.69 -6.46
N MET A 94 9.38 -7.59 -5.90
CA MET A 94 8.59 -6.38 -5.60
C MET A 94 7.94 -5.78 -6.85
N ALA A 95 8.68 -5.65 -7.95
CA ALA A 95 8.17 -5.12 -9.22
C ALA A 95 7.06 -6.01 -9.81
N LEU A 96 7.21 -7.33 -9.77
CA LEU A 96 6.16 -8.28 -10.18
C LEU A 96 4.94 -8.16 -9.26
N CYS A 97 5.15 -8.13 -7.96
CA CYS A 97 4.10 -8.02 -6.95
C CYS A 97 3.26 -6.75 -7.12
N THR A 98 3.88 -5.58 -7.32
CA THR A 98 3.16 -4.34 -7.62
C THR A 98 2.42 -4.40 -8.96
N ASN A 99 2.99 -5.08 -9.97
CA ASN A 99 2.27 -5.28 -11.23
C ASN A 99 1.01 -6.15 -11.03
N ASP A 100 1.08 -7.17 -10.18
CA ASP A 100 -0.07 -8.03 -9.86
C ASP A 100 -1.19 -7.23 -9.18
N VAL A 101 -0.86 -6.36 -8.22
CA VAL A 101 -1.83 -5.41 -7.63
C VAL A 101 -2.45 -4.56 -8.73
N CYS A 102 -1.63 -3.99 -9.60
CA CYS A 102 -2.04 -3.13 -10.72
C CYS A 102 -2.81 -3.86 -11.84
N ASN A 103 -2.76 -5.20 -11.90
CA ASN A 103 -3.52 -6.01 -12.84
C ASN A 103 -4.74 -6.69 -12.19
N GLY A 104 -4.81 -6.75 -10.85
CA GLY A 104 -5.87 -7.44 -10.13
C GLY A 104 -5.62 -8.93 -9.93
N ASN A 105 -4.39 -9.40 -10.12
CA ASN A 105 -4.00 -10.80 -9.97
C ASN A 105 -3.71 -11.12 -8.50
N LEU A 106 -4.72 -10.98 -7.63
CA LEU A 106 -4.49 -10.97 -6.18
C LEU A 106 -4.06 -12.32 -5.59
N ASP A 107 -4.37 -13.44 -6.26
CA ASP A 107 -3.85 -14.75 -5.87
C ASP A 107 -2.33 -14.87 -6.11
N VAL A 108 -1.85 -14.29 -7.21
CA VAL A 108 -0.41 -14.25 -7.52
C VAL A 108 0.30 -13.26 -6.60
N PHE A 109 -0.29 -12.08 -6.40
CA PHE A 109 0.17 -11.10 -5.43
C PHE A 109 0.37 -11.72 -4.04
N ARG A 110 -0.59 -12.52 -3.55
CA ARG A 110 -0.48 -13.26 -2.28
C ARG A 110 0.78 -14.11 -2.22
N MET A 111 0.97 -14.97 -3.22
CA MET A 111 2.14 -15.84 -3.28
C MET A 111 3.45 -15.03 -3.28
N HIS A 112 3.50 -13.94 -4.05
CA HIS A 112 4.65 -13.05 -4.10
C HIS A 112 4.89 -12.34 -2.76
N MET A 113 3.86 -11.80 -2.10
CA MET A 113 3.99 -11.13 -0.80
C MET A 113 4.52 -12.07 0.28
N LYS A 114 4.04 -13.32 0.36
CA LYS A 114 4.56 -14.31 1.32
C LYS A 114 6.06 -14.55 1.11
N ALA A 115 6.47 -14.74 -0.14
CA ALA A 115 7.87 -14.95 -0.48
C ALA A 115 8.74 -13.71 -0.16
N ILE A 116 8.27 -12.51 -0.55
CA ILE A 116 8.96 -11.24 -0.30
C ILE A 116 9.16 -11.01 1.19
N ARG A 117 8.16 -11.29 2.04
CA ARG A 117 8.27 -11.13 3.50
C ARG A 117 9.36 -12.03 4.09
N GLN A 118 9.42 -13.30 3.67
CA GLN A 118 10.47 -14.23 4.10
C GLN A 118 11.87 -13.79 3.62
N MET A 119 11.95 -13.30 2.38
CA MET A 119 13.16 -12.75 1.79
C MET A 119 13.64 -11.50 2.55
N LEU A 120 12.73 -10.58 2.87
CA LEU A 120 13.05 -9.35 3.58
C LEU A 120 13.50 -9.63 5.03
N LEU A 121 12.88 -10.57 5.74
CA LEU A 121 13.35 -10.99 7.07
C LEU A 121 14.81 -11.46 7.04
N SER A 122 15.20 -12.18 6.00
CA SER A 122 16.59 -12.62 5.81
C SER A 122 17.50 -11.45 5.42
N PHE A 123 16.95 -10.41 4.79
CA PHE A 123 17.62 -9.19 4.36
C PHE A 123 17.83 -8.17 5.51
N THR A 124 16.93 -8.16 6.50
CA THR A 124 16.93 -7.20 7.63
C THR A 124 17.44 -7.81 8.94
N ARG A 125 17.89 -9.07 8.97
CA ARG A 125 18.50 -9.67 10.17
C ARG A 125 19.68 -8.82 10.63
N PRO A 126 19.81 -8.52 11.94
CA PRO A 126 20.89 -7.68 12.42
C PRO A 126 22.24 -8.31 12.07
N LEU A 127 23.08 -7.56 11.36
CA LEU A 127 24.52 -7.73 11.46
C LEU A 127 24.88 -7.65 12.97
N PRO A 128 25.84 -8.48 13.46
CA PRO A 128 26.17 -8.55 14.87
C PRO A 128 26.33 -7.17 15.50
N ALA A 129 25.69 -6.97 16.67
CA ALA A 129 25.73 -5.72 17.42
C ALA A 129 27.19 -5.27 17.64
N GLY A 130 27.59 -4.24 16.88
CA GLY A 130 28.98 -3.78 16.82
C GLY A 130 29.36 -3.30 15.43
N ASP A 131 28.75 -3.84 14.38
CA ASP A 131 28.95 -3.37 13.02
C ASP A 131 27.81 -2.42 12.64
N LYS A 132 27.99 -1.13 12.92
CA LYS A 132 27.15 -0.03 12.40
C LYS A 132 27.34 0.16 10.89
N SER A 133 27.63 -0.92 10.16
CA SER A 133 27.89 -0.98 8.73
C SER A 133 26.65 -1.39 7.93
N LEU A 134 25.45 -1.05 8.43
CA LEU A 134 24.44 -0.48 7.53
C LEU A 134 24.98 0.86 7.00
N ASN A 135 26.13 0.83 6.33
CA ASN A 135 26.56 1.83 5.37
C ASN A 135 25.57 1.72 4.20
N GLU A 136 24.39 2.29 4.41
CA GLU A 136 23.63 3.10 3.48
C GLU A 136 23.65 2.62 2.02
N ASP A 137 23.28 1.36 1.76
CA ASP A 137 22.73 1.09 0.45
C ASP A 137 21.35 1.74 0.40
N LEU A 138 21.29 2.96 -0.14
CA LEU A 138 20.08 3.72 -0.42
C LEU A 138 18.98 2.82 -1.02
N LEU A 139 19.34 1.85 -1.85
CA LEU A 139 18.42 0.90 -2.47
C LEU A 139 17.69 0.03 -1.44
N ASN A 140 18.39 -0.41 -0.41
CA ASN A 140 17.84 -1.26 0.65
C ASN A 140 16.77 -0.50 1.45
N ILE A 141 17.05 0.77 1.74
CA ILE A 141 16.10 1.67 2.41
C ILE A 141 14.83 1.80 1.57
N TYR A 142 14.97 2.03 0.26
CA TYR A 142 13.82 2.12 -0.64
C TYR A 142 13.03 0.81 -0.78
N LEU A 143 13.72 -0.35 -0.79
CA LEU A 143 13.06 -1.65 -0.81
C LEU A 143 12.22 -1.90 0.45
N ILE A 144 12.76 -1.54 1.62
CA ILE A 144 12.03 -1.64 2.89
C ILE A 144 10.82 -0.72 2.90
N LYS A 145 10.96 0.54 2.45
CA LYS A 145 9.86 1.51 2.35
C LYS A 145 8.76 1.03 1.41
N TRP A 146 9.14 0.55 0.23
CA TRP A 146 8.20 0.00 -0.75
C TRP A 146 7.48 -1.23 -0.22
N PHE A 147 8.20 -2.15 0.45
CA PHE A 147 7.57 -3.31 1.07
C PHE A 147 6.61 -2.91 2.19
N ALA A 148 7.00 -1.96 3.04
CA ALA A 148 6.15 -1.45 4.11
C ALA A 148 4.83 -0.90 3.57
N ALA A 149 4.91 -0.11 2.50
CA ALA A 149 3.74 0.46 1.84
C ALA A 149 2.82 -0.62 1.25
N LEU A 150 3.37 -1.64 0.57
CA LEU A 150 2.58 -2.78 0.06
C LEU A 150 1.94 -3.61 1.19
N ASP A 151 2.71 -3.93 2.23
CA ASP A 151 2.29 -4.80 3.33
C ASP A 151 1.15 -4.18 4.14
N VAL A 152 1.27 -2.92 4.54
CA VAL A 152 0.19 -2.25 5.30
C VAL A 152 -1.03 -1.97 4.43
N SER A 153 -0.84 -1.61 3.16
CA SER A 153 -1.95 -1.41 2.23
C SER A 153 -2.73 -2.71 2.01
N ALA A 154 -2.04 -3.84 1.90
CA ALA A 154 -2.67 -5.15 1.82
C ALA A 154 -3.41 -5.50 3.12
N ASN A 155 -2.79 -5.31 4.29
CA ASN A 155 -3.40 -5.61 5.59
C ASN A 155 -4.64 -4.77 5.91
N LEU A 156 -4.64 -3.50 5.52
CA LEU A 156 -5.76 -2.58 5.70
C LEU A 156 -6.83 -2.76 4.63
N SER A 157 -6.46 -3.25 3.45
CA SER A 157 -7.43 -3.67 2.45
C SER A 157 -8.11 -4.96 2.89
N LEU A 158 -9.22 -5.28 2.25
CA LEU A 158 -10.02 -6.47 2.48
C LEU A 158 -9.31 -7.78 2.10
N PHE A 159 -8.19 -8.07 2.74
CA PHE A 159 -7.41 -9.27 2.51
C PHE A 159 -8.05 -10.47 3.24
N ASN A 160 -9.29 -10.75 2.86
CA ASN A 160 -10.15 -11.81 3.37
C ASN A 160 -9.76 -13.15 2.75
N ARG A 161 -8.65 -13.73 3.24
CA ARG A 161 -8.32 -15.17 3.24
C ARG A 161 -6.96 -15.39 3.89
N GLY A 162 -6.73 -14.71 5.02
CA GLY A 162 -5.42 -14.56 5.62
C GLY A 162 -5.26 -15.15 7.01
N GLY A 163 -6.13 -16.09 7.44
CA GLY A 163 -5.87 -16.86 8.67
C GLY A 163 -4.52 -17.60 8.66
N GLN A 164 -3.84 -17.68 7.51
CA GLN A 164 -2.52 -18.30 7.37
C GLN A 164 -1.34 -17.31 7.23
N TYR A 165 -1.58 -15.99 7.20
CA TYR A 165 -0.48 -15.04 7.04
C TYR A 165 0.26 -14.73 8.34
N GLU A 166 -0.43 -14.78 9.49
CA GLU A 166 0.13 -14.43 10.79
C GLU A 166 0.38 -15.65 11.69
N LEU A 167 -0.26 -16.80 11.44
CA LEU A 167 -0.17 -17.99 12.31
C LEU A 167 1.12 -18.83 12.14
N GLU A 168 2.03 -18.48 11.23
CA GLU A 168 3.31 -19.19 11.07
C GLU A 168 4.47 -18.60 11.90
N GLU A 169 4.24 -17.54 12.70
CA GLU A 169 5.20 -17.09 13.72
C GLU A 169 4.81 -17.69 15.09
N GLY A 170 5.73 -18.46 15.67
CA GLY A 170 5.47 -19.38 16.77
C GLY A 170 4.86 -18.77 18.04
N GLU A 171 4.20 -19.65 18.79
CA GLU A 171 3.52 -19.44 20.08
C GLU A 171 4.28 -18.48 21.03
N GLY A 172 3.88 -17.21 20.99
CA GLY A 172 4.33 -16.12 21.86
C GLY A 172 3.76 -14.83 21.29
N GLU A 173 3.08 -14.01 22.12
CA GLU A 173 2.38 -12.76 21.75
C GLU A 173 2.78 -12.22 20.38
N ALA A 174 1.84 -12.16 19.44
CA ALA A 174 2.07 -11.69 18.06
C ALA A 174 2.58 -10.23 18.05
N VAL A 175 3.89 -10.05 18.27
CA VAL A 175 4.53 -8.74 18.25
C VAL A 175 4.61 -8.29 16.80
N ASN A 176 3.99 -7.14 16.52
CA ASN A 176 4.01 -6.52 15.20
C ASN A 176 5.43 -6.47 14.61
N TYR A 177 5.62 -7.11 13.45
CA TYR A 177 6.90 -7.17 12.71
C TYR A 177 7.59 -5.81 12.62
N TRP A 178 6.82 -4.76 12.32
CA TRP A 178 7.31 -3.40 12.14
C TRP A 178 7.77 -2.73 13.44
N THR A 179 7.21 -3.16 14.58
CA THR A 179 7.63 -2.70 15.92
C THR A 179 8.81 -3.51 16.44
N ARG A 180 8.79 -4.84 16.26
CA ARG A 180 9.79 -5.78 16.79
C ARG A 180 11.21 -5.49 16.30
N HIS A 181 11.33 -5.06 15.04
CA HIS A 181 12.62 -4.92 14.38
C HIS A 181 13.15 -3.47 14.38
N GLU A 182 12.43 -2.53 15.00
CA GLU A 182 12.80 -1.09 15.07
C GLU A 182 13.26 -0.52 13.73
N ILE A 183 12.62 -0.96 12.63
CA ILE A 183 13.08 -0.71 11.25
C ILE A 183 13.13 0.78 10.92
N PHE A 184 12.20 1.55 11.49
CA PHE A 184 12.08 2.99 11.25
C PHE A 184 12.43 3.75 12.51
N ASN A 185 13.30 4.75 12.38
CA ASN A 185 13.70 5.63 13.47
C ASN A 185 12.66 6.75 13.65
N PRO A 186 11.93 6.82 14.78
CA PRO A 186 10.89 7.83 14.99
C PRO A 186 11.39 9.28 14.99
N SER A 187 12.69 9.50 15.23
CA SER A 187 13.30 10.85 15.21
C SER A 187 13.46 11.44 13.81
N GLU A 188 13.39 10.60 12.77
CA GLU A 188 13.45 10.97 11.35
C GLU A 188 12.04 11.09 10.74
N ASP A 189 11.12 11.70 11.47
CA ASP A 189 9.72 11.83 11.06
C ASP A 189 9.56 12.78 9.85
N VAL A 190 9.50 12.20 8.66
CA VAL A 190 9.36 12.88 7.36
C VAL A 190 8.26 12.20 6.56
N VAL A 191 7.52 12.95 5.73
CA VAL A 191 6.59 12.35 4.77
C VAL A 191 7.37 11.59 3.69
N ASP A 192 7.16 10.29 3.60
CA ASP A 192 7.90 9.41 2.71
C ASP A 192 7.50 9.58 1.24
N ASP A 193 8.49 9.54 0.35
CA ASP A 193 8.35 9.77 -1.09
C ASP A 193 7.78 8.56 -1.85
N ILE A 194 7.70 7.39 -1.23
CA ILE A 194 7.11 6.19 -1.82
C ILE A 194 5.62 6.08 -1.49
N CYS A 195 5.23 6.35 -0.23
CA CYS A 195 3.87 6.09 0.22
C CYS A 195 3.03 7.34 0.55
N GLY A 196 3.63 8.53 0.64
CA GLY A 196 2.90 9.77 0.90
C GLY A 196 2.51 10.00 2.36
N TYR A 197 3.10 9.25 3.29
CA TYR A 197 2.90 9.40 4.72
C TYR A 197 4.17 9.09 5.50
N SER A 198 4.25 9.55 6.75
CA SER A 198 5.36 9.18 7.63
C SER A 198 5.36 7.69 7.95
N LEU A 199 6.52 7.05 7.86
CA LEU A 199 6.69 5.64 8.19
C LEU A 199 6.38 5.32 9.66
N ASN A 200 6.26 6.33 10.53
CA ASN A 200 5.74 6.19 11.89
C ASN A 200 4.29 5.67 11.93
N LEU A 201 3.55 5.80 10.84
CA LEU A 201 2.20 5.24 10.70
C LEU A 201 2.19 3.75 10.35
N VAL A 202 3.29 3.17 9.83
CA VAL A 202 3.35 1.76 9.41
C VAL A 202 3.00 0.79 10.55
N PRO A 203 3.59 0.90 11.76
CA PRO A 203 3.21 0.05 12.88
C PRO A 203 1.74 0.22 13.28
N ILE A 204 1.24 1.46 13.29
CA ILE A 204 -0.14 1.79 13.64
C ILE A 204 -1.12 1.15 12.66
N PHE A 205 -0.85 1.25 11.36
CA PHE A 205 -1.67 0.65 10.30
C PHE A 205 -1.73 -0.87 10.41
N SER A 206 -0.59 -1.50 10.68
CA SER A 206 -0.53 -2.95 10.93
C SER A 206 -1.42 -3.34 12.12
N GLU A 207 -1.33 -2.63 13.25
CA GLU A 207 -2.18 -2.88 14.43
C GLU A 207 -3.69 -2.66 14.13
N ILE A 208 -4.05 -1.59 13.41
CA ILE A 208 -5.45 -1.36 12.97
C ILE A 208 -5.95 -2.52 12.11
N GLY A 209 -5.13 -3.01 11.18
CA GLY A 209 -5.45 -4.16 10.32
C GLY A 209 -5.77 -5.41 11.15
N THR A 210 -4.92 -5.74 12.14
CA THR A 210 -5.14 -6.86 13.06
C THR A 210 -6.45 -6.71 13.85
N LEU A 211 -6.71 -5.54 14.44
CA LEU A 211 -7.94 -5.29 15.19
C LEU A 211 -9.19 -5.36 14.30
N ALA A 212 -9.14 -4.78 13.10
CA ALA A 212 -10.23 -4.80 12.15
C ALA A 212 -10.54 -6.24 11.67
N ARG A 213 -9.52 -7.09 11.50
CA ARG A 213 -9.69 -8.50 11.15
C ARG A 213 -10.32 -9.30 12.29
N ALA A 214 -9.81 -9.16 13.51
CA ALA A 214 -10.39 -9.80 14.69
C ALA A 214 -11.88 -9.41 14.88
N ARG A 215 -12.20 -8.13 14.63
CA ARG A 215 -13.58 -7.64 14.65
C ARG A 215 -14.43 -8.15 13.49
N TYR A 216 -13.84 -8.36 12.30
CA TYR A 216 -14.55 -8.94 11.17
C TYR A 216 -14.88 -10.42 11.39
N GLU A 217 -13.92 -11.20 11.91
CA GLU A 217 -14.08 -12.64 12.16
C GLU A 217 -15.17 -12.94 13.20
N SER A 218 -15.34 -12.08 14.20
CA SER A 218 -16.46 -12.17 15.14
C SER A 218 -17.82 -11.88 14.50
N LEU A 219 -17.86 -11.16 13.38
CA LEU A 219 -19.07 -10.86 12.61
C LEU A 219 -19.39 -11.93 11.53
N SER A 220 -18.37 -12.60 10.98
CA SER A 220 -18.52 -13.42 9.76
C SER A 220 -19.15 -14.81 9.97
N ASN A 221 -19.36 -15.27 11.21
CA ASN A 221 -19.94 -16.60 11.47
C ASN A 221 -21.48 -16.65 11.47
N GLY A 222 -22.18 -15.62 10.96
CA GLY A 222 -23.63 -15.65 10.73
C GLY A 222 -24.49 -15.73 12.00
N ARG A 223 -23.86 -15.80 13.17
CA ARG A 223 -24.40 -15.61 14.51
C ARG A 223 -23.48 -14.60 15.15
N ILE A 224 -24.05 -13.61 15.84
CA ILE A 224 -23.30 -12.81 16.80
C ILE A 224 -22.84 -13.82 17.86
N HIS A 225 -21.69 -14.46 17.68
CA HIS A 225 -20.92 -14.85 18.84
C HIS A 225 -20.41 -13.51 19.33
N SER A 226 -21.12 -12.96 20.33
CA SER A 226 -20.55 -11.90 21.13
C SER A 226 -19.14 -12.36 21.46
N LEU A 227 -18.14 -11.57 21.07
CA LEU A 227 -16.84 -11.67 21.72
C LEU A 227 -17.12 -11.80 23.23
N ASP A 228 -16.40 -12.66 23.92
CA ASP A 228 -16.47 -12.60 25.37
C ASP A 228 -16.16 -11.16 25.83
N GLU A 229 -16.75 -10.75 26.95
CA GLU A 229 -16.65 -9.38 27.44
C GLU A 229 -15.19 -8.92 27.59
N GLU A 230 -14.29 -9.87 27.87
CA GLU A 230 -12.85 -9.65 27.97
C GLU A 230 -12.23 -9.27 26.62
N SER A 231 -12.48 -10.04 25.56
CA SER A 231 -11.98 -9.78 24.21
C SER A 231 -12.51 -8.46 23.65
N ASP A 232 -13.78 -8.15 23.89
CA ASP A 232 -14.39 -6.89 23.46
C ASP A 232 -13.79 -5.69 24.21
N SER A 233 -13.55 -5.83 25.52
CA SER A 233 -12.86 -4.83 26.35
C SER A 233 -11.42 -4.59 25.86
N ILE A 234 -10.68 -5.66 25.52
CA ILE A 234 -9.32 -5.57 24.98
C ILE A 234 -9.32 -4.85 23.62
N LEU A 235 -10.22 -5.20 22.71
CA LEU A 235 -10.37 -4.53 21.41
C LEU A 235 -10.68 -3.04 21.59
N THR A 236 -11.59 -2.71 22.49
CA THR A 236 -11.98 -1.33 22.80
C THR A 236 -10.79 -0.54 23.35
N SER A 237 -10.10 -1.08 24.37
CA SER A 237 -8.93 -0.46 24.99
C SER A 237 -7.78 -0.23 23.99
N LYS A 238 -7.46 -1.24 23.16
CA LYS A 238 -6.46 -1.12 22.09
C LYS A 238 -6.86 -0.07 21.05
N SER A 239 -8.13 -0.03 20.65
CA SER A 239 -8.63 0.97 19.68
C SER A 239 -8.48 2.40 20.21
N HIS A 240 -8.81 2.64 21.47
CA HIS A 240 -8.66 3.95 22.11
C HIS A 240 -7.19 4.36 22.23
N THR A 241 -6.30 3.41 22.55
CA THR A 241 -4.86 3.66 22.61
C THR A 241 -4.30 4.08 21.25
N LEU A 242 -4.72 3.42 20.16
CA LEU A 242 -4.32 3.77 18.80
C LEU A 242 -4.82 5.15 18.38
N GLU A 243 -6.05 5.51 18.73
CA GLU A 243 -6.56 6.86 18.49
C GLU A 243 -5.76 7.94 19.20
N LEU A 244 -5.47 7.75 20.49
CA LEU A 244 -4.65 8.71 21.25
C LEU A 244 -3.26 8.85 20.62
N ARG A 245 -2.65 7.72 20.24
CA ARG A 245 -1.36 7.72 19.55
C ARG A 245 -1.43 8.52 18.24
N LEU A 246 -2.42 8.26 17.38
CA LEU A 246 -2.63 9.02 16.14
C LEU A 246 -2.83 10.52 16.38
N LYS A 247 -3.66 10.88 17.36
CA LYS A 247 -3.97 12.27 17.74
C LYS A 247 -2.74 12.99 18.34
N SER A 248 -1.80 12.25 18.91
CA SER A 248 -0.56 12.78 19.51
C SER A 248 0.64 12.83 18.56
N LEU A 249 0.54 12.26 17.35
CA LEU A 249 1.66 12.25 16.40
C LEU A 249 2.06 13.69 16.04
N PRO A 250 3.36 14.01 16.06
CA PRO A 250 3.82 15.30 15.58
C PRO A 250 3.53 15.41 14.08
N SER A 251 3.40 16.65 13.59
CA SER A 251 3.37 16.86 12.15
C SER A 251 4.75 16.49 11.57
N PRO A 252 4.81 15.59 10.58
CA PRO A 252 6.08 15.17 10.00
C PRO A 252 6.76 16.35 9.31
N LYS A 253 8.09 16.32 9.31
CA LYS A 253 8.91 17.27 8.59
C LYS A 253 8.74 17.06 7.08
N ILE A 254 9.08 18.09 6.33
CA ILE A 254 9.24 18.02 4.89
C ILE A 254 10.72 17.72 4.61
N SER A 255 11.00 16.87 3.62
CA SER A 255 12.39 16.64 3.18
C SER A 255 13.05 17.96 2.76
N THR A 256 14.16 18.30 3.40
CA THR A 256 14.89 19.53 3.16
C THR A 256 15.78 19.38 1.92
N GLY A 257 15.60 20.23 0.92
CA GLY A 257 16.38 20.21 -0.32
C GLY A 257 16.31 21.54 -1.08
N ILE A 258 17.23 21.72 -2.04
CA ILE A 258 17.17 22.84 -2.99
C ILE A 258 16.23 22.43 -4.11
N TRP A 259 15.02 22.96 -4.08
CA TRP A 259 13.94 22.61 -5.01
C TRP A 259 13.69 23.72 -6.02
N THR A 260 13.46 23.36 -7.28
CA THR A 260 12.83 24.26 -8.26
C THR A 260 11.39 24.59 -7.83
N ASP A 261 10.79 25.64 -8.38
CA ASP A 261 9.41 26.04 -8.02
C ASP A 261 8.38 24.93 -8.26
N GLN A 262 8.53 24.19 -9.37
CA GLN A 262 7.66 23.05 -9.67
C GLN A 262 7.83 21.90 -8.66
N GLN A 263 9.07 21.63 -8.22
CA GLN A 263 9.34 20.64 -7.17
C GLN A 263 8.82 21.10 -5.81
N ARG A 264 8.92 22.40 -5.48
CA ARG A 264 8.39 22.96 -4.24
C ARG A 264 6.88 22.72 -4.12
N GLN A 265 6.12 22.97 -5.19
CA GLN A 265 4.69 22.72 -5.20
C GLN A 265 4.37 21.23 -5.01
N LEU A 266 5.10 20.33 -5.66
CA LEU A 266 4.92 18.87 -5.48
C LEU A 266 5.25 18.42 -4.05
N VAL A 267 6.27 19.01 -3.44
CA VAL A 267 6.67 18.73 -2.05
C VAL A 267 5.62 19.23 -1.06
N GLU A 268 4.97 20.37 -1.33
CA GLU A 268 3.84 20.86 -0.53
C GLU A 268 2.62 19.95 -0.68
N GLU A 269 2.28 19.53 -1.90
CA GLU A 269 1.20 18.58 -2.15
C GLU A 269 1.46 17.22 -1.48
N LEU A 270 2.72 16.74 -1.47
CA LEU A 270 3.14 15.55 -0.74
C LEU A 270 2.95 15.71 0.76
N ARG A 271 3.39 16.83 1.34
CA ARG A 271 3.14 17.08 2.78
C ARG A 271 1.65 16.99 3.09
N ASP A 272 0.84 17.56 2.21
CA ASP A 272 -0.60 17.62 2.40
C ASP A 272 -1.26 16.24 2.33
N THR A 273 -0.64 15.20 1.75
CA THR A 273 -1.22 13.84 1.76
C THR A 273 -1.19 13.18 3.13
N HIS A 274 -0.17 13.43 3.96
CA HIS A 274 -0.01 12.72 5.23
C HIS A 274 -1.23 12.82 6.15
N PRO A 275 -1.84 14.00 6.38
CA PRO A 275 -3.07 14.10 7.16
C PRO A 275 -4.22 13.23 6.63
N ALA A 276 -4.37 13.04 5.31
CA ALA A 276 -5.42 12.15 4.77
C ALA A 276 -5.24 10.71 5.26
N PHE A 277 -4.00 10.23 5.37
CA PHE A 277 -3.71 8.90 5.92
C PHE A 277 -4.00 8.79 7.42
N VAL A 278 -3.75 9.85 8.20
CA VAL A 278 -4.11 9.90 9.63
C VAL A 278 -5.63 9.81 9.80
N TYR A 279 -6.40 10.62 9.06
CA TYR A 279 -7.87 10.57 9.14
C TYR A 279 -8.43 9.26 8.58
N THR A 280 -7.79 8.65 7.59
CA THR A 280 -8.17 7.34 7.09
C THR A 280 -7.95 6.25 8.16
N ALA A 281 -6.85 6.33 8.91
CA ALA A 281 -6.61 5.41 10.03
C ALA A 281 -7.68 5.54 11.12
N LEU A 282 -8.02 6.77 11.52
CA LEU A 282 -9.14 7.05 12.44
C LEU A 282 -10.46 6.50 11.90
N LEU A 283 -10.77 6.73 10.63
CA LEU A 283 -11.98 6.22 9.99
C LEU A 283 -12.06 4.68 10.06
N HIS A 284 -10.95 3.98 9.84
CA HIS A 284 -10.89 2.53 9.97
C HIS A 284 -11.08 2.06 11.42
N ILE A 285 -10.51 2.77 12.40
CA ILE A 285 -10.78 2.49 13.83
C ILE A 285 -12.28 2.64 14.12
N HIS A 286 -12.86 3.79 13.82
CA HIS A 286 -14.26 4.09 14.11
C HIS A 286 -15.23 3.12 13.41
N ARG A 287 -14.99 2.80 12.13
CA ARG A 287 -15.93 1.99 11.32
C ARG A 287 -15.74 0.49 11.41
N ARG A 288 -14.49 0.03 11.48
CA ARG A 288 -14.17 -1.41 11.39
C ARG A 288 -13.83 -2.03 12.74
N VAL A 289 -13.34 -1.24 13.71
CA VAL A 289 -13.03 -1.74 15.05
C VAL A 289 -14.13 -1.37 16.04
N GLN A 290 -14.54 -0.11 16.09
CA GLN A 290 -15.57 0.35 17.04
C GLN A 290 -17.00 0.20 16.53
N LEU A 291 -17.17 -0.08 15.23
CA LEU A 291 -18.46 -0.31 14.60
C LEU A 291 -19.42 0.88 14.65
N LEU A 292 -18.91 2.11 14.80
CA LEU A 292 -19.72 3.32 14.82
C LEU A 292 -20.45 3.50 13.48
N PRO A 293 -21.71 3.97 13.44
CA PRO A 293 -22.44 4.16 12.18
C PRO A 293 -21.85 5.29 11.32
N LYS A 294 -22.16 5.29 10.02
CA LYS A 294 -21.72 6.35 9.08
C LYS A 294 -22.10 7.76 9.54
N SER A 295 -23.25 7.89 10.21
CA SER A 295 -23.78 9.15 10.73
C SER A 295 -23.10 9.64 12.00
N HIS A 296 -22.24 8.83 12.64
CA HIS A 296 -21.56 9.22 13.86
C HIS A 296 -20.68 10.46 13.64
N PRO A 297 -20.65 11.45 14.57
CA PRO A 297 -19.89 12.68 14.38
C PRO A 297 -18.40 12.47 14.08
N GLU A 298 -17.75 11.52 14.74
CA GLU A 298 -16.33 11.21 14.50
C GLU A 298 -16.10 10.67 13.08
N VAL A 299 -16.94 9.75 12.63
CA VAL A 299 -16.89 9.20 11.26
C VAL A 299 -17.08 10.31 10.22
N ARG A 300 -18.09 11.17 10.42
CA ARG A 300 -18.35 12.30 9.51
C ARG A 300 -17.20 13.30 9.51
N ASN A 301 -16.57 13.53 10.66
CA ASN A 301 -15.39 14.38 10.78
C ASN A 301 -14.19 13.79 10.03
N ASP A 302 -13.94 12.48 10.13
CA ASP A 302 -12.86 11.84 9.39
C ASP A 302 -13.06 11.94 7.88
N VAL A 303 -14.25 11.59 7.38
CA VAL A 303 -14.61 11.72 5.95
C VAL A 303 -14.44 13.15 5.46
N THR A 304 -14.94 14.12 6.22
CA THR A 304 -14.83 15.55 5.88
C THR A 304 -13.37 15.99 5.79
N ASN A 305 -12.53 15.55 6.73
CA ASN A 305 -11.12 15.92 6.75
C ASN A 305 -10.31 15.23 5.65
N ILE A 306 -10.59 13.98 5.31
CA ILE A 306 -10.00 13.29 4.15
C ILE A 306 -10.32 14.09 2.89
N LEU A 307 -11.59 14.45 2.67
CA LEU A 307 -12.02 15.19 1.48
C LEU A 307 -11.45 16.62 1.43
N ARG A 308 -11.30 17.28 2.59
CA ARG A 308 -10.63 18.58 2.68
C ARG A 308 -9.19 18.49 2.19
N VAL A 309 -8.46 17.46 2.60
CA VAL A 309 -7.08 17.22 2.14
C VAL A 309 -7.04 16.93 0.64
N VAL A 310 -7.88 16.02 0.15
CA VAL A 310 -7.96 15.68 -1.29
C VAL A 310 -8.25 16.90 -2.16
N LYS A 311 -9.06 17.84 -1.68
CA LYS A 311 -9.37 19.08 -2.40
C LYS A 311 -8.21 20.08 -2.44
N ASN A 312 -7.28 20.01 -1.50
CA ASN A 312 -6.08 20.85 -1.49
C ASN A 312 -5.04 20.37 -2.51
N VAL A 313 -5.03 19.07 -2.85
CA VAL A 313 -4.19 18.51 -3.91
C VAL A 313 -4.82 18.77 -5.28
N ARG A 314 -4.05 19.29 -6.23
CA ARG A 314 -4.56 19.57 -7.58
C ARG A 314 -5.07 18.28 -8.24
N PRO A 315 -6.19 18.30 -8.99
CA PRO A 315 -6.76 17.10 -9.61
C PRO A 315 -5.79 16.28 -10.48
N PHE A 316 -4.90 16.97 -11.23
CA PHE A 316 -3.93 16.36 -12.14
C PHE A 316 -2.53 16.24 -11.53
N SER A 317 -2.36 16.54 -10.23
CA SER A 317 -1.09 16.31 -9.57
C SER A 317 -0.77 14.82 -9.56
N PRO A 318 0.47 14.40 -9.87
CA PRO A 318 0.86 13.00 -9.81
C PRO A 318 0.79 12.43 -8.39
N VAL A 319 0.79 13.29 -7.35
CA VAL A 319 0.61 12.93 -5.94
C VAL A 319 -0.69 12.17 -5.67
N ASN A 320 -1.73 12.39 -6.49
CA ASN A 320 -3.01 11.69 -6.34
C ASN A 320 -2.91 10.17 -6.42
N VAL A 321 -1.85 9.61 -7.03
CA VAL A 321 -1.65 8.16 -7.09
C VAL A 321 -1.55 7.54 -5.71
N LEU A 322 -1.06 8.28 -4.72
CA LEU A 322 -0.87 7.83 -3.33
C LEU A 322 -2.20 7.82 -2.56
N LEU A 323 -3.22 8.51 -3.05
CA LEU A 323 -4.46 8.75 -2.29
C LEU A 323 -5.55 7.71 -2.52
N ILE A 324 -5.25 6.56 -3.16
CA ILE A 324 -6.26 5.53 -3.44
C ILE A 324 -6.94 5.04 -2.16
N TRP A 325 -6.18 4.77 -1.10
CA TRP A 325 -6.74 4.26 0.15
C TRP A 325 -7.61 5.30 0.88
N PRO A 326 -7.17 6.56 1.06
CA PRO A 326 -8.05 7.62 1.57
C PRO A 326 -9.32 7.84 0.74
N LEU A 327 -9.20 7.92 -0.60
CA LEU A 327 -10.33 8.14 -1.49
C LEU A 327 -11.36 7.01 -1.39
N PHE A 328 -10.89 5.76 -1.43
CA PHE A 328 -11.75 4.59 -1.35
C PHE A 328 -12.46 4.52 0.01
N SER A 329 -11.70 4.70 1.10
CA SER A 329 -12.24 4.62 2.47
C SER A 329 -13.29 5.71 2.72
N ALA A 330 -13.02 6.96 2.34
CA ALA A 330 -14.01 8.03 2.45
C ALA A 330 -15.25 7.78 1.57
N GLY A 331 -15.05 7.18 0.39
CA GLY A 331 -16.14 6.85 -0.54
C GLY A 331 -17.08 5.79 0.00
N CYS A 332 -16.55 4.78 0.68
CA CYS A 332 -17.36 3.75 1.32
C CYS A 332 -18.19 4.29 2.49
N GLU A 333 -17.73 5.36 3.14
CA GLU A 333 -18.32 5.88 4.38
C GLU A 333 -19.09 7.19 4.19
N THR A 334 -19.38 7.55 2.94
CA THR A 334 -20.26 8.67 2.60
C THR A 334 -21.46 8.29 1.76
N ASP A 335 -22.59 8.92 2.08
CA ASP A 335 -23.83 8.85 1.30
C ASP A 335 -24.12 10.16 0.54
N SER A 336 -23.29 11.20 0.74
CA SER A 336 -23.45 12.52 0.15
C SER A 336 -23.08 12.52 -1.34
N PRO A 337 -24.02 12.84 -2.27
CA PRO A 337 -23.72 12.85 -3.70
C PRO A 337 -22.58 13.81 -4.11
N PRO A 338 -22.46 15.03 -3.56
CA PRO A 338 -21.32 15.91 -3.84
C PRO A 338 -19.97 15.32 -3.38
N GLU A 339 -19.94 14.59 -2.27
CA GLU A 339 -18.72 13.94 -1.78
C GLU A 339 -18.32 12.76 -2.68
N LYS A 340 -19.29 11.93 -3.08
CA LYS A 340 -19.09 10.86 -4.06
C LYS A 340 -18.55 11.39 -5.39
N ALA A 341 -19.06 12.53 -5.87
CA ALA A 341 -18.61 13.15 -7.12
C ALA A 341 -17.12 13.57 -7.09
N VAL A 342 -16.65 14.13 -5.97
CA VAL A 342 -15.22 14.49 -5.81
C VAL A 342 -14.33 13.25 -5.84
N ILE A 343 -14.77 12.17 -5.19
CA ILE A 343 -14.04 10.91 -5.13
C ILE A 343 -13.99 10.25 -6.51
N ASP A 344 -15.14 10.17 -7.17
CA ASP A 344 -15.26 9.60 -8.51
C ASP A 344 -14.43 10.37 -9.53
N GLU A 345 -14.44 11.71 -9.49
CA GLU A 345 -13.59 12.56 -10.33
C GLU A 345 -12.11 12.20 -10.15
N ARG A 346 -11.62 12.19 -8.90
CA ARG A 346 -10.21 11.90 -8.60
C ARG A 346 -9.81 10.49 -9.03
N MET A 347 -10.64 9.48 -8.75
CA MET A 347 -10.39 8.12 -9.17
C MET A 347 -10.43 7.96 -10.69
N SER A 348 -11.35 8.64 -11.38
CA SER A 348 -11.46 8.64 -12.84
C SER A 348 -10.24 9.25 -13.51
N ILE A 349 -9.67 10.33 -12.95
CA ILE A 349 -8.43 10.92 -13.47
C ILE A 349 -7.30 9.90 -13.38
N MET A 350 -7.08 9.26 -12.21
CA MET A 350 -6.02 8.26 -12.04
C MET A 350 -6.24 7.03 -12.93
N GLN A 351 -7.49 6.56 -13.08
CA GLN A 351 -7.84 5.53 -14.04
C GLN A 351 -7.44 5.91 -15.47
N SER A 352 -7.74 7.15 -15.91
CA SER A 352 -7.39 7.63 -17.26
C SER A 352 -5.88 7.70 -17.49
N LEU A 353 -5.09 7.82 -16.42
CA LEU A 353 -3.63 7.77 -16.47
C LEU A 353 -3.08 6.35 -16.56
N GLY A 354 -3.92 5.31 -16.56
CA GLY A 354 -3.50 3.91 -16.65
C GLY A 354 -3.25 3.24 -15.30
N MET A 355 -3.70 3.85 -14.20
CA MET A 355 -3.57 3.27 -12.86
C MET A 355 -4.64 2.18 -12.67
N GLY A 356 -4.23 0.93 -12.83
CA GLY A 356 -5.15 -0.20 -12.79
C GLY A 356 -5.78 -0.41 -11.42
N ASN A 357 -5.02 -0.16 -10.35
CA ASN A 357 -5.51 -0.23 -8.96
C ASN A 357 -6.69 0.72 -8.76
N PHE A 358 -6.61 1.94 -9.29
CA PHE A 358 -7.73 2.88 -9.30
C PHE A 358 -8.90 2.41 -10.17
N THR A 359 -8.63 1.75 -11.30
CA THR A 359 -9.70 1.20 -12.15
C THR A 359 -10.57 0.21 -11.37
N ARG A 360 -9.94 -0.77 -10.71
CA ARG A 360 -10.66 -1.78 -9.91
C ARG A 360 -11.24 -1.21 -8.63
N GLY A 361 -10.51 -0.35 -7.93
CA GLY A 361 -11.00 0.34 -6.73
C GLY A 361 -12.26 1.15 -7.03
N ARG A 362 -12.26 1.92 -8.12
CA ARG A 362 -13.42 2.69 -8.57
C ARG A 362 -14.59 1.80 -8.98
N GLU A 363 -14.33 0.72 -9.72
CA GLU A 363 -15.38 -0.24 -10.09
C GLU A 363 -16.04 -0.87 -8.86
N ALA A 364 -15.26 -1.32 -7.88
CA ALA A 364 -15.78 -1.87 -6.64
C ALA A 364 -16.56 -0.83 -5.82
N LEU A 365 -16.08 0.42 -5.78
CA LEU A 365 -16.74 1.52 -5.09
C LEU A 365 -18.09 1.87 -5.75
N ASN A 366 -18.15 1.91 -7.08
CA ASN A 366 -19.39 2.16 -7.83
C ASN A 366 -20.40 1.04 -7.60
N ARG A 367 -19.98 -0.23 -7.69
CA ARG A 367 -20.84 -1.38 -7.36
C ARG A 367 -21.38 -1.31 -5.93
N PHE A 368 -20.52 -0.91 -4.98
CA PHE A 368 -20.94 -0.72 -3.59
C PHE A 368 -21.98 0.40 -3.46
N TRP A 369 -21.79 1.55 -4.10
CA TRP A 369 -22.76 2.64 -4.11
C TRP A 369 -24.10 2.25 -4.77
N GLU A 370 -24.06 1.53 -5.90
CA GLU A 370 -25.25 1.05 -6.62
C GLU A 370 -26.03 0.00 -5.82
N SER A 371 -25.34 -0.81 -5.01
CA SER A 371 -25.99 -1.86 -4.22
C SER A 371 -26.96 -1.33 -3.16
N ALA A 372 -26.79 -0.06 -2.74
CA ALA A 372 -27.53 0.57 -1.63
C ALA A 372 -27.60 -0.32 -0.37
N THR A 373 -26.58 -1.15 -0.15
CA THR A 373 -26.52 -2.08 0.97
C THR A 373 -26.25 -1.35 2.28
N GLU A 374 -26.88 -1.83 3.36
CA GLU A 374 -26.58 -1.41 4.73
C GLU A 374 -25.36 -2.13 5.32
N LEU A 375 -24.83 -3.13 4.60
CA LEU A 375 -23.61 -3.83 5.00
C LEU A 375 -22.42 -2.86 4.97
N ARG A 376 -21.54 -2.97 5.96
CA ARG A 376 -20.21 -2.34 5.88
C ARG A 376 -19.49 -2.84 4.64
N TRP A 377 -18.75 -1.96 3.97
CA TRP A 377 -18.14 -2.23 2.65
C TRP A 377 -17.27 -3.48 2.65
N ASP A 378 -16.58 -3.75 3.76
CA ASP A 378 -15.72 -4.91 3.95
C ASP A 378 -16.52 -6.23 3.94
N VAL A 379 -17.66 -6.26 4.61
CA VAL A 379 -18.60 -7.38 4.57
C VAL A 379 -19.22 -7.55 3.19
N TYR A 380 -19.66 -6.46 2.55
CA TYR A 380 -20.28 -6.51 1.23
C TYR A 380 -19.33 -7.05 0.16
N LEU A 381 -18.12 -6.50 0.05
CA LEU A 381 -17.17 -6.91 -0.98
C LEU A 381 -16.69 -8.35 -0.77
N SER A 382 -16.49 -8.77 0.49
CA SER A 382 -16.18 -10.17 0.79
C SER A 382 -17.28 -11.13 0.33
N ARG A 383 -18.55 -10.82 0.62
CA ARG A 383 -19.71 -11.61 0.16
C ARG A 383 -19.86 -11.59 -1.37
N SER A 384 -19.38 -10.53 -2.01
CA SER A 384 -19.39 -10.37 -3.46
C SER A 384 -18.19 -11.02 -4.15
N GLY A 385 -17.27 -11.63 -3.39
CA GLY A 385 -16.05 -12.24 -3.94
C GLY A 385 -15.08 -11.21 -4.54
N VAL A 386 -15.15 -9.96 -4.11
CA VAL A 386 -14.29 -8.87 -4.59
C VAL A 386 -13.16 -8.67 -3.57
N ASP A 387 -11.95 -8.98 -4.00
CA ASP A 387 -10.72 -8.67 -3.27
C ASP A 387 -10.06 -7.42 -3.86
N LEU A 388 -9.46 -6.60 -3.01
CA LEU A 388 -8.74 -5.39 -3.40
C LEU A 388 -7.46 -5.24 -2.57
N VAL A 389 -6.47 -4.58 -3.18
CA VAL A 389 -5.31 -4.01 -2.49
C VAL A 389 -5.22 -2.56 -2.94
N LEU A 390 -5.41 -1.64 -2.00
CA LEU A 390 -5.42 -0.20 -2.21
C LEU A 390 -4.02 0.39 -1.98
N PHE A 391 -3.04 -0.18 -2.69
CA PHE A 391 -1.67 0.34 -2.78
C PHE A 391 -1.57 1.33 -3.92
#